data_AF-A0A6H1W3K5-F1
#
_entry.id   AF-A0A6H1W3K5-F1
#
_cell.length_a   1.000
_cell.length_b   1.000
_cell.length_c   1.000
_cell.angle_alpha   90.00
_cell.angle_beta   90.00
_cell.angle_gamma   90.00
#
_symmetry.space_group_name_H-M   'P 1'
#
loop_
_entity.id
_entity.type
_entity.pdbx_description
1 polymer ?
#
loop_
_entity_poly.entity_id
_entity_poly.type
_entity_poly.pdbx_seq_one_letter_code
_entity_poly.pdbx_strand_id
1 'polypeptide(L)'
;MGAWHPVTNAQASEWLLRQGTLGGPYAVVRRFAFGDPNRPDVWFRVVTWAPTSEGRELIGWCRTLEAAAAAGWDFRCAEESWRHHLAAKRVDAASMARQRPPASELVRFYRAALRRRPSGSTMDRTPSGRRT
;
A
#
# COMPACT_ATOMS: atom_id res chain seq x y z
N MET A 1 39.94 20.16 11.77
CA MET A 1 38.98 20.20 10.64
C MET A 1 38.44 18.78 10.47
N GLY A 2 37.15 18.56 10.74
CA GLY A 2 36.57 17.21 10.73
C GLY A 2 36.61 16.60 9.34
N ALA A 3 37.10 15.37 9.22
CA ALA A 3 37.18 14.64 7.97
C ALA A 3 35.78 14.48 7.38
N TRP A 4 35.59 14.96 6.17
CA TRP A 4 34.39 14.73 5.37
C TRP A 4 34.10 13.22 5.35
N HIS A 5 32.88 12.84 5.76
CA HIS A 5 32.45 11.46 5.78
C HIS A 5 31.09 11.36 5.06
N PRO A 6 30.91 10.44 4.09
CA PRO A 6 29.70 10.38 3.27
C PRO A 6 28.43 10.11 4.10
N VAL A 7 28.57 9.50 5.28
CA VAL A 7 27.44 9.25 6.20
C VAL A 7 26.80 10.54 6.75
N THR A 8 27.55 11.64 6.80
CA THR A 8 27.09 12.91 7.37
C THR A 8 26.06 13.62 6.47
N ASN A 9 25.95 13.21 5.20
CA ASN A 9 24.97 13.71 4.23
C ASN A 9 23.81 12.73 3.99
N ALA A 10 23.82 11.55 4.62
CA ALA A 10 22.78 10.55 4.44
C ALA A 10 21.52 10.93 5.22
N GLN A 11 20.47 11.39 4.53
CA GLN A 11 19.15 11.56 5.13
C GLN A 11 18.33 10.29 4.90
N ALA A 12 18.12 9.51 5.97
CA ALA A 12 17.17 8.40 5.95
C ALA A 12 15.74 8.96 5.96
N SER A 13 15.11 9.13 4.78
CA SER A 13 13.69 9.43 4.69
C SER A 13 12.88 8.13 4.63
N GLU A 14 12.49 7.64 5.80
CA GLU A 14 11.56 6.52 5.97
C GLU A 14 10.23 7.04 6.55
N TRP A 15 9.12 6.64 5.94
CA TRP A 15 7.78 6.92 6.44
C TRP A 15 7.07 5.62 6.81
N LEU A 16 6.52 5.58 8.01
CA LEU A 16 5.69 4.48 8.49
C LEU A 16 4.21 4.84 8.29
N LEU A 17 3.51 4.09 7.46
CA LEU A 17 2.09 4.32 7.18
C LEU A 17 1.20 3.61 8.20
N ARG A 18 0.23 4.36 8.77
CA ARG A 18 -0.71 3.92 9.82
C ARG A 18 -2.12 4.36 9.49
N GLN A 19 -3.12 3.63 9.99
CA GLN A 19 -4.52 4.07 9.90
C GLN A 19 -4.86 4.97 11.09
N GLY A 20 -4.77 6.28 10.89
CA GLY A 20 -4.92 7.24 11.98
C GLY A 20 -3.81 7.11 13.03
N THR A 21 -3.96 7.83 14.14
CA THR A 21 -2.95 7.89 15.21
C THR A 21 -2.87 6.62 16.05
N LEU A 22 -3.97 5.89 16.22
CA LEU A 22 -4.05 4.67 17.03
C LEU A 22 -3.95 3.38 16.22
N GLY A 23 -4.01 3.45 14.88
CA GLY A 23 -3.99 2.27 14.04
C GLY A 23 -2.63 1.59 13.97
N GLY A 24 -2.68 0.27 13.78
CA GLY A 24 -1.52 -0.54 13.45
C GLY A 24 -0.82 -0.03 12.19
N PRO A 25 0.51 -0.07 12.14
CA PRO A 25 1.25 0.21 10.92
C PRO A 25 0.95 -0.87 9.86
N TYR A 26 0.88 -0.46 8.60
CA TYR A 26 0.55 -1.37 7.50
C TYR A 26 1.58 -1.37 6.37
N ALA A 27 2.35 -0.30 6.22
CA ALA A 27 3.39 -0.22 5.20
C ALA A 27 4.52 0.74 5.60
N VAL A 28 5.66 0.60 4.93
CA VAL A 28 6.81 1.48 5.05
C VAL A 28 7.18 2.01 3.67
N VAL A 29 7.42 3.31 3.57
CA VAL A 29 7.91 3.98 2.36
C VAL A 29 9.33 4.46 2.60
N ARG A 30 10.23 4.18 1.66
CA ARG A 30 11.61 4.66 1.69
C ARG A 30 11.91 5.48 0.44
N ARG A 31 12.50 6.66 0.60
CA ARG A 31 12.98 7.47 -0.52
C ARG A 31 14.38 7.03 -0.93
N PHE A 32 14.57 6.91 -2.22
CA PHE A 32 15.86 6.70 -2.87
C PHE A 32 16.08 7.83 -3.87
N ALA A 33 17.30 8.35 -3.91
CA ALA A 33 17.74 9.32 -4.90
C ALA A 33 18.94 8.73 -5.64
N PHE A 34 18.86 8.69 -6.97
CA PHE A 34 19.91 8.18 -7.84
C PHE A 34 20.38 9.28 -8.80
N GLY A 35 21.57 9.12 -9.40
CA GLY A 35 22.06 10.02 -10.45
C GLY A 35 22.67 11.33 -9.93
N ASP A 36 22.54 12.39 -10.72
CA ASP A 36 23.17 13.69 -10.49
C ASP A 36 22.65 14.35 -9.19
N PRO A 37 23.54 14.76 -8.25
CA PRO A 37 23.14 15.45 -7.03
C PRO A 37 22.32 16.74 -7.24
N ASN A 38 22.51 17.45 -8.37
CA ASN A 38 21.77 18.67 -8.69
C ASN A 38 20.39 18.38 -9.32
N ARG A 39 20.20 17.18 -9.88
CA ARG A 39 18.94 16.71 -10.47
C ARG A 39 18.73 15.22 -10.16
N PRO A 40 18.50 14.87 -8.89
CA PRO A 40 18.40 13.47 -8.50
C PRO A 40 17.15 12.84 -9.09
N ASP A 41 17.30 11.61 -9.57
CA ASP A 41 16.18 10.76 -9.95
C ASP A 41 15.60 10.11 -8.68
N VAL A 42 14.43 10.59 -8.25
CA VAL A 42 13.82 10.21 -6.98
C VAL A 42 12.81 9.08 -7.17
N TRP A 43 12.98 8.03 -6.38
CA TRP A 43 12.08 6.88 -6.32
C TRP A 43 11.65 6.60 -4.89
N PHE A 44 10.47 6.02 -4.74
CA PHE A 44 9.90 5.62 -3.46
C PHE A 44 9.65 4.11 -3.48
N ARG A 45 10.33 3.38 -2.61
CA ARG A 45 10.10 1.95 -2.41
C ARG A 45 9.04 1.77 -1.34
N VAL A 46 7.99 1.02 -1.67
CA VAL A 46 6.89 0.69 -0.76
C VAL A 46 7.00 -0.77 -0.38
N VAL A 47 7.03 -1.06 0.92
CA VAL A 47 7.05 -2.42 1.45
C VAL A 47 5.96 -2.59 2.50
N THR A 48 5.54 -3.84 2.74
CA THR A 48 4.65 -4.16 3.85
C THR A 48 5.31 -3.81 5.18
N TRP A 49 4.50 -3.58 6.21
CA TRP A 49 5.04 -3.44 7.56
C TRP A 49 5.34 -4.81 8.18
N ALA A 50 6.51 -4.92 8.79
CA ALA A 50 6.88 -5.96 9.74
C ALA A 50 7.86 -5.39 10.78
N PRO A 51 7.93 -5.98 11.99
CA PRO A 51 8.85 -5.53 13.04
C PRO A 51 10.31 -5.54 12.58
N THR A 52 10.72 -6.59 11.86
CA THR A 52 12.04 -6.71 11.25
C THR A 52 11.97 -6.47 9.75
N SER A 53 13.08 -6.05 9.15
CA SER A 53 13.12 -5.78 7.70
C SER A 53 12.98 -7.03 6.83
N GLU A 54 13.39 -8.19 7.34
CA GLU A 54 13.30 -9.49 6.65
C GLU A 54 11.86 -9.93 6.42
N GLY A 55 10.94 -9.58 7.32
CA GLY A 55 9.51 -9.89 7.17
C GLY A 55 8.76 -8.96 6.21
N ARG A 56 9.43 -7.96 5.62
CA ARG A 56 8.80 -6.97 4.75
C ARG A 56 8.82 -7.44 3.30
N GLU A 57 7.67 -7.43 2.66
CA GLU A 57 7.51 -7.76 1.25
C GLU A 57 7.43 -6.50 0.39
N LEU A 58 7.98 -6.54 -0.82
CA LEU A 58 7.87 -5.43 -1.77
C LEU A 58 6.43 -5.32 -2.27
N ILE A 59 5.83 -4.13 -2.08
CA ILE A 59 4.56 -3.76 -2.71
C ILE A 59 4.85 -3.19 -4.10
N GLY A 60 5.81 -2.26 -4.20
CA GLY A 60 6.21 -1.68 -5.48
C GLY A 60 7.13 -0.47 -5.36
N TRP A 61 7.42 0.13 -6.51
CA TRP A 61 8.18 1.37 -6.65
C TRP A 61 7.31 2.46 -7.26
N CYS A 62 7.45 3.68 -6.77
CA CYS A 62 6.65 4.83 -7.17
C CYS A 62 7.53 6.05 -7.42
N ARG A 63 7.05 6.99 -8.22
CA ARG A 63 7.74 8.24 -8.58
C ARG A 63 7.45 9.38 -7.61
N THR A 64 6.39 9.27 -6.81
CA THR A 64 6.01 10.26 -5.81
C THR A 64 5.65 9.58 -4.49
N LEU A 65 5.71 10.35 -3.40
CA LEU A 65 5.36 9.86 -2.07
C LEU A 65 3.85 9.56 -1.97
N GLU A 66 3.00 10.33 -2.65
CA GLU A 66 1.56 10.15 -2.68
C GLU A 66 1.18 8.84 -3.38
N ALA A 67 1.81 8.54 -4.52
CA ALA A 67 1.61 7.27 -5.22
C ALA A 67 2.09 6.08 -4.36
N ALA A 68 3.19 6.27 -3.62
CA ALA A 68 3.69 5.28 -2.68
C ALA A 68 2.72 5.04 -1.51
N ALA A 69 2.16 6.10 -0.92
CA ALA A 69 1.17 6.02 0.13
C ALA A 69 -0.12 5.34 -0.34
N ALA A 70 -0.60 5.69 -1.55
CA ALA A 70 -1.76 5.06 -2.17
C ALA A 70 -1.53 3.56 -2.41
N ALA A 71 -0.34 3.16 -2.88
CA ALA A 71 0.00 1.74 -3.05
C ALA A 71 0.02 0.98 -1.71
N GLY A 72 0.53 1.61 -0.64
CA GLY A 72 0.48 1.04 0.71
C GLY A 72 -0.96 0.86 1.20
N TRP A 73 -1.83 1.83 0.95
CA TRP A 73 -3.24 1.74 1.31
C TRP A 73 -3.99 0.67 0.50
N ASP A 74 -3.76 0.61 -0.81
CA ASP A 74 -4.33 -0.43 -1.67
C ASP A 74 -3.93 -1.84 -1.19
N PHE A 75 -2.68 -2.02 -0.75
CA PHE A 75 -2.23 -3.28 -0.16
C PHE A 75 -3.04 -3.64 1.09
N ARG A 76 -3.22 -2.69 2.01
CA ARG A 76 -4.01 -2.90 3.22
C ARG A 76 -5.44 -3.34 2.89
N CYS A 77 -6.12 -2.61 1.99
CA CYS A 77 -7.48 -2.96 1.58
C CYS A 77 -7.54 -4.33 0.88
N ALA A 78 -6.55 -4.66 0.05
CA ALA A 78 -6.44 -5.95 -0.62
C ALA A 78 -6.25 -7.09 0.39
N GLU A 79 -5.37 -6.91 1.39
CA GLU A 79 -5.10 -7.88 2.43
C GLU A 79 -6.33 -8.12 3.31
N GLU A 80 -6.98 -7.06 3.79
CA GLU A 80 -8.23 -7.16 4.56
C GLU A 80 -9.31 -7.90 3.76
N SER A 81 -9.52 -7.51 2.49
CA SER A 81 -10.49 -8.17 1.61
C SER A 81 -10.20 -9.66 1.41
N TRP A 82 -8.94 -10.02 1.18
CA TRP A 82 -8.50 -11.40 1.03
C TRP A 82 -8.69 -12.22 2.32
N ARG A 83 -8.33 -11.64 3.48
CA ARG A 83 -8.54 -12.28 4.79
C ARG A 83 -10.01 -12.54 5.06
N HIS A 84 -10.88 -11.57 4.79
CA HIS A 84 -12.33 -11.74 4.93
C HIS A 84 -12.88 -12.81 3.99
N HIS A 85 -12.41 -12.86 2.74
CA HIS A 85 -12.83 -13.89 1.78
C HIS A 85 -12.49 -15.31 2.26
N LEU A 86 -11.28 -15.53 2.79
CA LEU A 86 -10.88 -16.84 3.30
C LEU A 86 -11.54 -17.19 4.64
N ALA A 87 -11.73 -16.21 5.53
CA ALA A 87 -12.47 -16.41 6.78
C ALA A 87 -13.92 -16.83 6.53
N ALA A 88 -14.58 -16.25 5.51
CA ALA A 88 -15.93 -16.65 5.10
C ALA A 88 -15.98 -18.12 4.60
N LYS A 89 -14.87 -18.60 4.03
CA LYS A 89 -14.68 -20.01 3.63
C LYS A 89 -14.22 -20.92 4.77
N ARG A 90 -14.07 -20.37 5.99
CA ARG A 90 -13.58 -21.07 7.19
C ARG A 90 -12.23 -21.76 6.99
N VAL A 91 -11.37 -21.18 6.16
CA VAL A 91 -9.97 -21.64 6.02
C VAL A 91 -9.23 -21.32 7.31
N ASP A 92 -8.47 -22.28 7.84
CA ASP A 92 -7.67 -22.07 9.06
C ASP A 92 -6.49 -21.12 8.81
N ALA A 93 -5.98 -20.51 9.88
CA ALA A 93 -4.94 -19.49 9.78
C ALA A 93 -3.63 -20.00 9.15
N ALA A 94 -3.25 -21.26 9.38
CA ALA A 94 -2.02 -21.82 8.82
C ALA A 94 -2.16 -22.06 7.31
N SER A 95 -3.33 -22.50 6.87
CA SER A 95 -3.66 -22.62 5.45
C SER A 95 -3.78 -21.26 4.76
N MET A 96 -4.36 -20.25 5.43
CA MET A 96 -4.38 -18.87 4.93
C MET A 96 -2.94 -18.38 4.69
N ALA A 97 -2.05 -18.50 5.67
CA ALA A 97 -0.67 -18.03 5.56
C ALA A 97 0.07 -18.67 4.37
N ARG A 98 -0.10 -19.99 4.16
CA ARG A 98 0.50 -20.72 3.02
C ARG A 98 -0.04 -20.30 1.65
N GLN A 99 -1.28 -19.83 1.60
CA GLN A 99 -1.95 -19.43 0.35
C GLN A 99 -1.85 -17.93 0.07
N ARG A 100 -1.25 -17.13 0.98
CA ARG A 100 -1.17 -15.68 0.82
C ARG A 100 -0.33 -15.33 -0.42
N PRO A 101 -0.91 -14.67 -1.43
CA PRO A 101 -0.13 -14.20 -2.57
C PRO A 101 0.86 -13.12 -2.13
N PRO A 102 1.95 -12.91 -2.89
CA PRO A 102 2.87 -11.80 -2.65
C PRO A 102 2.14 -10.46 -2.58
N ALA A 103 2.64 -9.54 -1.75
CA ALA A 103 2.03 -8.22 -1.57
C ALA A 103 1.77 -7.45 -2.88
N SER A 104 2.70 -7.52 -3.82
CA SER A 104 2.58 -6.89 -5.15
C SER A 104 1.44 -7.49 -6.00
N GLU A 105 1.22 -8.81 -5.90
CA GLU A 105 0.14 -9.49 -6.61
C GLU A 105 -1.22 -9.18 -6.00
N LEU A 106 -1.33 -9.14 -4.68
CA LEU A 106 -2.55 -8.73 -3.99
C LEU A 106 -3.00 -7.34 -4.45
N VAL A 107 -2.08 -6.37 -4.50
CA VAL A 107 -2.37 -5.02 -5.01
C VAL A 107 -2.77 -5.04 -6.47
N ARG A 108 -2.08 -5.81 -7.31
CA ARG A 108 -2.40 -5.94 -8.74
C ARG A 108 -3.83 -6.45 -8.94
N PHE A 109 -4.21 -7.53 -8.25
CA PHE A 109 -5.55 -8.11 -8.35
C PHE A 109 -6.62 -7.18 -7.80
N TYR A 110 -6.36 -6.54 -6.66
CA TYR A 110 -7.27 -5.56 -6.08
C TYR A 110 -7.56 -4.39 -7.04
N ARG A 111 -6.51 -3.77 -7.59
CA ARG A 111 -6.67 -2.69 -8.59
C ARG A 111 -7.39 -3.16 -9.84
N ALA A 112 -7.14 -4.39 -10.29
CA ALA A 112 -7.88 -4.97 -11.42
C ALA A 112 -9.36 -5.17 -11.11
N ALA A 113 -9.71 -5.59 -9.88
CA ALA A 113 -11.09 -5.73 -9.44
C ALA A 113 -11.81 -4.38 -9.33
N LEU A 114 -11.13 -3.34 -8.82
CA LEU A 114 -11.69 -1.98 -8.76
C LEU A 114 -12.01 -1.44 -10.16
N ARG A 115 -11.14 -1.67 -11.15
CA ARG A 115 -11.38 -1.26 -12.55
C ARG A 115 -12.56 -1.99 -13.21
N ARG A 116 -12.88 -3.21 -12.75
CA ARG A 116 -13.97 -4.02 -13.31
C ARG A 116 -15.34 -3.66 -12.74
N ARG A 117 -15.41 -2.95 -11.60
CA ARG A 117 -16.69 -2.48 -11.06
C ARG A 117 -17.22 -1.37 -11.98
N PRO A 118 -18.35 -1.56 -12.69
CA PRO A 118 -18.93 -0.49 -13.47
C PRO A 118 -19.27 0.67 -12.53
N SER A 119 -18.85 1.88 -12.91
CA SER A 119 -19.32 3.13 -12.33
C SER A 119 -20.81 3.28 -12.62
N GLY A 120 -21.67 2.67 -11.81
CA GLY A 120 -23.09 2.56 -12.13
C GLY A 120 -23.92 1.90 -11.05
N SER A 121 -23.98 2.51 -9.87
CA SER A 121 -25.18 2.44 -9.04
C SER A 121 -25.42 3.81 -8.41
N THR A 122 -25.58 4.81 -9.29
CA THR A 122 -26.46 5.92 -8.95
C THR A 122 -27.85 5.31 -8.94
N MET A 123 -28.32 4.90 -7.76
CA MET A 123 -29.74 4.70 -7.53
C MET A 123 -30.40 6.04 -7.82
N ASP A 124 -30.91 6.17 -9.04
CA ASP A 124 -31.82 7.23 -9.43
C ASP A 124 -33.12 6.98 -8.64
N ARG A 125 -33.18 7.49 -7.40
CA ARG A 125 -34.41 7.58 -6.65
C ARG A 125 -35.23 8.71 -7.28
N THR A 126 -35.91 8.40 -8.37
CA THR A 126 -36.98 9.26 -8.87
C THR A 126 -38.07 9.32 -7.78
N PRO A 127 -38.42 10.50 -7.24
CA PRO A 127 -39.55 10.60 -6.34
C PRO A 127 -40.83 10.39 -7.16
N SER A 128 -41.53 9.29 -6.90
CA SER A 128 -42.87 9.04 -7.44
C SER A 128 -43.82 10.12 -6.92
N GLY A 129 -44.02 11.16 -7.72
CA GLY A 129 -45.05 12.18 -7.50
C GLY A 129 -46.43 11.53 -7.50
N ARG A 130 -47.06 11.53 -6.33
CA ARG A 130 -48.46 11.14 -6.14
C ARG A 130 -49.33 12.29 -6.66
N ARG A 131 -50.02 12.08 -7.79
CA ARG A 131 -51.13 12.95 -8.20
C ARG A 131 -52.37 12.56 -7.40
N THR A 132 -52.94 13.53 -6.72
CA THR A 132 -54.36 13.62 -6.34
C THR A 132 -54.81 15.01 -6.70
#